data_AF-A0A8C7IEW5-F1
#
_entry.id   AF-A0A8C7IEW5-F1
#
_cell.length_a   1.000
_cell.length_b   1.000
_cell.length_c   1.000
_cell.angle_alpha   90.00
_cell.angle_beta   90.00
_cell.angle_gamma   90.00
#
_symmetry.space_group_name_H-M   'P 1'
#
loop_
_entity.id
_entity.type
_entity.pdbx_description
1 polymer ?
#
loop_
_entity_poly.entity_id
_entity_poly.type
_entity_poly.pdbx_seq_one_letter_code
_entity_poly.pdbx_strand_id
1 'polypeptide(L)'
;MDAATLTYDTLGFGEFEDFPETSEPVWILGKEFNALTEKDDILSDVTSRLWFTYRKNFPPIGGTGPTSDTGWGCMLRCGQMILGEALVCRHLGRDWRWVRGQPQRGQYISILNAFLDKKDSYYSLHQIAQMGVGEGKSIGQWYGPNTVAQVLKKLTVFDSWSRLAVHVAMDNTVVMEEIKRLCMPWRDYGGAACAEPPGWMPKHNGCLEGACALAEEETALWKPLVLLIPLRLGLSDINKAYIETLKQCFQLPQSLGVIGGKPNSAHYFIGYVGEELIYLDPHTTQPAVEPCEDSQVPDDTYHCQHPPCRMHICEIDPSVAVGFFCRTEDDFDDWCMRIRKLPHTRGSLPMFELVDCQPSHFACSVDVLNLTPDEAEIQSEVRCGQAHCTTDKAPFKGNFPDVRGDVHDFSDRSERFFDSEDEEFEILSL
;
A
#
# COMPACT_ATOMS: atom_id res chain seq x y z
N MET A 1 7.03 -8.75 32.10
CA MET A 1 7.66 -7.94 31.04
C MET A 1 9.13 -8.29 31.04
N ASP A 2 9.65 -8.76 29.92
CA ASP A 2 11.02 -9.26 29.81
C ASP A 2 12.00 -8.11 29.58
N ALA A 3 13.16 -8.12 30.23
CA ALA A 3 14.12 -7.00 30.20
C ALA A 3 14.68 -6.72 28.78
N ALA A 4 14.70 -7.73 27.90
CA ALA A 4 15.12 -7.61 26.51
C ALA A 4 14.14 -6.82 25.62
N THR A 5 12.88 -6.69 26.03
CA THR A 5 11.88 -5.94 25.25
C THR A 5 12.00 -4.42 25.42
N LEU A 6 12.54 -3.95 26.54
CA LEU A 6 12.70 -2.52 26.82
C LEU A 6 13.82 -1.87 26.02
N THR A 7 14.81 -2.64 25.55
CA THR A 7 15.94 -2.09 24.76
C THR A 7 15.53 -1.60 23.37
N TYR A 8 14.33 -1.98 22.90
CA TYR A 8 13.77 -1.55 21.62
C TYR A 8 12.76 -0.39 21.76
N ASP A 9 12.43 0.04 22.99
CA ASP A 9 11.60 1.21 23.27
C ASP A 9 12.50 2.45 23.37
N THR A 10 13.13 2.83 22.27
CA THR A 10 14.09 3.94 22.25
C THR A 10 13.42 5.29 22.44
N LEU A 11 12.14 5.41 22.06
CA LEU A 11 11.38 6.66 22.18
C LEU A 11 10.88 6.90 23.61
N GLY A 12 10.60 5.85 24.40
CA GLY A 12 10.22 5.98 25.81
C GLY A 12 11.29 6.61 26.71
N PHE A 13 12.54 6.70 26.23
CA PHE A 13 13.67 7.32 26.94
C PHE A 13 14.26 8.54 26.21
N GLY A 14 13.65 8.98 25.10
CA GLY A 14 14.17 10.10 24.30
C GLY A 14 13.96 11.46 24.95
N GLU A 15 14.96 12.33 24.88
CA GLU A 15 14.78 13.76 25.13
C GLU A 15 14.20 14.39 23.85
N PHE A 16 13.04 15.03 23.97
CA PHE A 16 12.42 15.74 22.84
C PHE A 16 12.89 17.18 22.84
N GLU A 17 13.65 17.54 21.81
CA GLU A 17 13.95 18.94 21.55
C GLU A 17 12.73 19.67 21.00
N ASP A 18 12.53 20.91 21.45
CA ASP A 18 11.55 21.80 20.84
C ASP A 18 11.85 22.03 19.35
N PHE A 19 10.80 22.40 18.61
CA PHE A 19 10.93 22.74 17.19
C PHE A 19 11.85 23.96 17.01
N PRO A 20 12.82 23.94 16.07
CA PRO A 20 13.82 25.00 15.96
C PRO A 20 13.20 26.32 15.52
N GLU A 21 13.63 27.42 16.17
CA GLU A 21 13.31 28.77 15.71
C GLU A 21 14.24 29.14 14.56
N THR A 22 13.78 28.95 13.32
CA THR A 22 14.57 29.18 12.10
C THR A 22 13.75 29.93 11.04
N SER A 23 14.44 30.65 10.16
CA SER A 23 13.84 31.26 8.96
C SER A 23 13.69 30.29 7.81
N GLU A 24 14.27 29.08 7.91
CA GLU A 24 14.14 28.03 6.91
C GLU A 24 12.69 27.53 6.84
N PRO A 25 12.14 27.29 5.64
CA PRO A 25 10.79 26.77 5.49
C PRO A 25 10.70 25.34 6.03
N VAL A 26 9.59 25.06 6.72
CA VAL A 26 9.24 23.73 7.21
C VAL A 26 8.29 23.10 6.21
N TRP A 27 8.68 21.97 5.64
CA TRP A 27 7.84 21.24 4.70
C TRP A 27 7.31 19.98 5.35
N ILE A 28 5.99 19.78 5.35
CA ILE A 28 5.32 18.56 5.82
C ILE A 28 4.33 18.13 4.75
N LEU A 29 4.60 16.98 4.10
CA LEU A 29 3.70 16.32 3.14
C LEU A 29 3.03 17.30 2.16
N GLY A 30 3.84 18.06 1.41
CA GLY A 30 3.38 19.00 0.39
C GLY A 30 2.94 20.38 0.88
N LYS A 31 2.97 20.63 2.20
CA LYS A 31 2.65 21.95 2.78
C LYS A 31 3.90 22.63 3.33
N GLU A 32 4.04 23.90 3.01
CA GLU A 32 5.07 24.80 3.52
C GLU A 32 4.53 25.55 4.74
N PHE A 33 5.35 25.69 5.77
CA PHE A 33 5.08 26.45 6.99
C PHE A 33 6.30 27.29 7.37
N ASN A 34 6.05 28.37 8.11
CA ASN A 34 7.07 29.20 8.72
C ASN A 34 7.21 28.88 10.22
N ALA A 35 8.38 28.39 10.63
CA ALA A 35 8.63 27.98 12.02
C ALA A 35 8.46 29.10 13.06
N LEU A 36 8.62 30.37 12.66
CA LEU A 36 8.53 31.54 13.57
C LEU A 36 7.09 32.00 13.80
N THR A 37 6.19 31.77 12.84
CA THR A 37 4.81 32.30 12.89
C THR A 37 3.74 31.23 12.94
N GLU A 38 4.01 30.01 12.50
CA GLU A 38 3.03 28.94 12.28
C GLU A 38 3.36 27.69 13.11
N LYS A 39 3.99 27.86 14.29
CA LYS A 39 4.39 26.75 15.18
C LYS A 39 3.20 25.86 15.57
N ASP A 40 2.06 26.45 15.92
CA ASP A 40 0.86 25.69 16.30
C ASP A 40 0.27 24.91 15.11
N ASP A 41 0.34 25.46 13.89
CA ASP A 41 -0.11 24.79 12.68
C ASP A 41 0.79 23.61 12.28
N ILE A 42 2.11 23.77 12.47
CA ILE A 42 3.11 22.69 12.30
C ILE A 42 2.78 21.55 13.27
N LEU A 43 2.64 21.85 14.56
CA LEU A 43 2.33 20.84 15.58
C LEU A 43 0.97 20.19 15.31
N SER A 44 -0.04 20.98 14.95
CA SER A 44 -1.36 20.47 14.58
C SER A 44 -1.28 19.50 13.39
N ASP A 45 -0.51 19.81 12.35
CA ASP A 45 -0.38 18.93 11.19
C ASP A 45 0.33 17.62 11.50
N VAL A 46 1.43 17.68 12.26
CA VAL A 46 2.18 16.49 12.73
C VAL A 46 1.29 15.61 13.61
N THR A 47 0.68 16.18 14.66
CA THR A 47 -0.16 15.42 15.59
C THR A 47 -1.40 14.84 14.91
N SER A 48 -1.88 15.46 13.83
CA SER A 48 -3.01 14.94 13.05
C SER A 48 -2.68 13.67 12.27
N ARG A 49 -1.41 13.37 12.03
CA ARG A 49 -1.02 12.14 11.33
C ARG A 49 -1.31 10.92 12.20
N LEU A 50 -1.81 9.85 11.56
CA LEU A 50 -1.98 8.58 12.23
C LEU A 50 -0.61 8.00 12.58
N TRP A 51 -0.38 7.78 13.87
CA TRP A 51 0.87 7.30 14.44
C TRP A 51 0.69 5.87 14.92
N PHE A 52 1.38 4.94 14.27
CA PHE A 52 1.36 3.53 14.63
C PHE A 52 2.70 3.17 15.26
N THR A 53 2.66 2.64 16.48
CA THR A 53 3.83 2.23 17.25
C THR A 53 3.80 0.74 17.50
N TYR A 54 4.84 0.20 18.14
CA TYR A 54 4.77 -1.13 18.72
C TYR A 54 3.55 -1.26 19.64
N ARG A 55 2.92 -2.42 19.59
CA ARG A 55 1.77 -2.79 20.41
C ARG A 55 2.05 -4.10 21.14
N LYS A 56 1.39 -4.27 22.29
CA LYS A 56 1.44 -5.49 23.09
C LYS A 56 0.05 -5.89 23.55
N ASN A 57 -0.11 -7.17 23.85
CA ASN A 57 -1.36 -7.77 24.32
C ASN A 57 -2.48 -7.79 23.27
N PHE A 58 -2.12 -7.73 21.97
CA PHE A 58 -3.07 -8.05 20.90
C PHE A 58 -3.23 -9.58 20.77
N PRO A 59 -4.33 -10.07 20.15
CA PRO A 59 -4.53 -11.51 19.92
C PRO A 59 -3.34 -12.16 19.19
N PRO A 60 -2.95 -13.41 19.50
CA PRO A 60 -1.81 -14.06 18.85
C PRO A 60 -1.90 -14.08 17.32
N ILE A 61 -0.85 -13.68 16.61
CA ILE A 61 -0.79 -13.75 15.14
C ILE A 61 -0.80 -15.21 14.71
N GLY A 62 -1.76 -15.61 13.86
CA GLY A 62 -1.89 -17.01 13.44
C GLY A 62 -2.29 -17.98 14.56
N GLY A 63 -2.85 -17.48 15.67
CA GLY A 63 -3.32 -18.29 16.80
C GLY A 63 -2.24 -18.68 17.82
N THR A 64 -0.99 -18.85 17.37
CA THR A 64 0.15 -19.27 18.24
C THR A 64 1.37 -18.35 18.15
N GLY A 65 1.36 -17.37 17.24
CA GLY A 65 2.47 -16.44 17.04
C GLY A 65 2.55 -15.33 18.09
N PRO A 66 3.36 -14.29 17.82
CA PRO A 66 3.59 -13.20 18.76
C PRO A 66 2.30 -12.47 19.16
N THR A 67 2.28 -11.96 20.39
CA THR A 67 1.26 -11.04 20.95
C THR A 67 1.82 -9.63 21.18
N SER A 68 3.01 -9.38 20.65
CA SER A 68 3.69 -8.08 20.63
C SER A 68 4.58 -8.00 19.39
N ASP A 69 4.69 -6.80 18.80
CA ASP A 69 5.61 -6.53 17.70
C ASP A 69 6.88 -5.77 18.09
N THR A 70 7.06 -5.53 19.39
CA THR A 70 8.25 -4.88 19.92
C THR A 70 9.51 -5.57 19.42
N GLY A 71 10.39 -4.76 18.81
CA GLY A 71 11.70 -5.20 18.34
C GLY A 71 11.71 -5.83 16.95
N TRP A 72 10.57 -5.98 16.25
CA TRP A 72 10.57 -6.50 14.88
C TRP A 72 9.59 -5.82 13.92
N GLY A 73 8.51 -5.23 14.43
CA GLY A 73 7.43 -4.66 13.62
C GLY A 73 7.66 -3.25 13.06
N CYS A 74 8.80 -2.58 13.29
CA CYS A 74 8.89 -1.14 13.05
C CYS A 74 8.67 -0.73 11.58
N MET A 75 9.16 -1.51 10.61
CA MET A 75 8.88 -1.23 9.20
C MET A 75 7.42 -1.49 8.83
N LEU A 76 6.76 -2.48 9.46
CA LEU A 76 5.34 -2.73 9.25
C LEU A 76 4.52 -1.54 9.75
N ARG A 77 4.88 -0.99 10.93
CA ARG A 77 4.28 0.23 11.48
C ARG A 77 4.50 1.46 10.59
N CYS A 78 5.70 1.62 10.02
CA CYS A 78 5.95 2.68 9.02
C CYS A 78 5.07 2.50 7.78
N GLY A 79 4.90 1.25 7.30
CA GLY A 79 3.96 0.91 6.24
C GLY A 79 2.51 1.26 6.57
N GLN A 80 2.07 0.99 7.81
CA GLN A 80 0.75 1.41 8.28
C GLN A 80 0.60 2.94 8.28
N MET A 81 1.63 3.68 8.71
CA MET A 81 1.56 5.14 8.76
C MET A 81 1.47 5.76 7.36
N ILE A 82 2.29 5.33 6.40
CA ILE A 82 2.25 5.88 5.04
C ILE A 82 0.95 5.51 4.29
N LEU A 83 0.41 4.30 4.50
CA LEU A 83 -0.90 3.93 3.95
C LEU A 83 -2.05 4.65 4.68
N GLY A 84 -1.93 4.81 6.00
CA GLY A 84 -2.88 5.57 6.82
C GLY A 84 -2.99 7.00 6.33
N GLU A 85 -1.86 7.64 6.00
CA GLU A 85 -1.84 8.98 5.40
C GLU A 85 -2.55 9.00 4.04
N ALA A 86 -2.36 8.00 3.19
CA ALA A 86 -3.08 7.89 1.92
C ALA A 86 -4.59 7.75 2.12
N LEU A 87 -5.04 7.00 3.12
CA LEU A 87 -6.45 6.83 3.46
C LEU A 87 -7.06 8.10 4.07
N VAL A 88 -6.31 8.82 4.91
CA VAL A 88 -6.70 10.16 5.37
C VAL A 88 -6.85 11.10 4.18
N CYS A 89 -5.88 11.13 3.27
CA CYS A 89 -5.97 11.93 2.05
C CYS A 89 -7.13 11.50 1.14
N ARG A 90 -7.45 10.21 1.04
CA ARG A 90 -8.58 9.68 0.26
C ARG A 90 -9.93 10.13 0.82
N HIS A 91 -10.16 9.93 2.12
CA HIS A 91 -11.50 10.02 2.72
C HIS A 91 -11.76 11.32 3.49
N LEU A 92 -10.73 11.92 4.06
CA LEU A 92 -10.84 13.15 4.88
C LEU A 92 -10.24 14.38 4.17
N GLY A 93 -9.25 14.16 3.31
CA GLY A 93 -8.48 15.20 2.62
C GLY A 93 -7.26 15.68 3.41
N ARG A 94 -6.24 16.18 2.70
CA ARG A 94 -4.96 16.61 3.28
C ARG A 94 -5.08 17.75 4.30
N ASP A 95 -6.12 18.58 4.18
CA ASP A 95 -6.41 19.70 5.08
C ASP A 95 -7.08 19.28 6.39
N TRP A 96 -7.52 18.03 6.51
CA TRP A 96 -8.09 17.53 7.75
C TRP A 96 -7.07 17.58 8.89
N ARG A 97 -7.55 17.90 10.11
CA ARG A 97 -6.78 17.95 11.33
C ARG A 97 -7.52 17.22 12.45
N TRP A 98 -6.77 16.51 13.28
CA TRP A 98 -7.25 15.88 14.49
C TRP A 98 -7.28 16.88 15.64
N VAL A 99 -8.30 16.77 16.49
CA VAL A 99 -8.43 17.57 17.71
C VAL A 99 -8.76 16.65 18.87
N ARG A 100 -7.90 16.68 19.89
CA ARG A 100 -8.04 15.84 21.08
C ARG A 100 -9.38 16.03 21.78
N GLY A 101 -10.02 14.92 22.16
CA GLY A 101 -11.26 14.92 22.92
C GLY A 101 -12.50 15.39 22.14
N GLN A 102 -12.38 15.66 20.85
CA GLN A 102 -13.53 15.93 19.98
C GLN A 102 -14.06 14.62 19.37
N PRO A 103 -15.40 14.48 19.20
CA PRO A 103 -15.96 13.36 18.47
C PRO A 103 -15.44 13.32 17.03
N GLN A 104 -14.93 12.17 16.62
CA GLN A 104 -14.38 12.00 15.28
C GLN A 104 -15.46 11.61 14.27
N ARG A 105 -15.23 11.96 12.99
CA ARG A 105 -16.15 11.61 11.89
C ARG A 105 -16.17 10.09 11.68
N GLY A 106 -17.31 9.55 11.22
CA GLY A 106 -17.43 8.12 10.92
C GLY A 106 -16.34 7.59 9.98
N GLN A 107 -15.97 8.37 8.95
CA GLN A 107 -14.87 8.03 8.03
C GLN A 107 -13.51 7.91 8.75
N TYR A 108 -13.21 8.78 9.71
CA TYR A 108 -11.96 8.68 10.49
C TYR A 108 -11.94 7.38 11.30
N ILE A 109 -13.04 7.06 11.97
CA ILE A 109 -13.17 5.84 12.77
C ILE A 109 -13.01 4.61 11.87
N SER A 110 -13.60 4.61 10.67
CA SER A 110 -13.41 3.54 9.68
C SER A 110 -11.95 3.40 9.23
N ILE A 111 -11.23 4.51 9.00
CA ILE A 111 -9.79 4.46 8.69
C ILE A 111 -9.04 3.82 9.85
N LEU A 112 -9.21 4.34 11.08
CA LEU A 112 -8.47 3.83 12.24
C LEU A 112 -8.78 2.34 12.50
N ASN A 113 -10.05 1.95 12.37
CA ASN A 113 -10.48 0.56 12.46
C ASN A 113 -9.79 -0.36 11.44
N ALA A 114 -9.37 0.14 10.28
CA ALA A 114 -8.63 -0.67 9.31
C ALA A 114 -7.22 -1.05 9.79
N PHE A 115 -6.67 -0.38 10.82
CA PHE A 115 -5.30 -0.59 11.31
C PHE A 115 -5.18 -1.16 12.72
N LEU A 116 -6.30 -1.32 13.44
CA LEU A 116 -6.28 -1.93 14.77
C LEU A 116 -5.61 -3.31 14.74
N ASP A 117 -4.95 -3.69 15.83
CA ASP A 117 -4.17 -4.92 15.95
C ASP A 117 -5.08 -6.15 16.15
N LYS A 118 -5.97 -6.37 15.20
CA LYS A 118 -6.95 -7.46 15.15
C LYS A 118 -7.02 -8.07 13.76
N LYS A 119 -7.32 -9.37 13.68
CA LYS A 119 -7.28 -10.13 12.42
C LYS A 119 -8.30 -9.68 11.39
N ASP A 120 -9.40 -9.06 11.81
CA ASP A 120 -10.50 -8.57 10.96
C ASP A 120 -10.26 -7.16 10.40
N SER A 121 -9.21 -6.47 10.83
CA SER A 121 -8.78 -5.19 10.28
C SER A 121 -7.91 -5.38 9.04
N TYR A 122 -8.24 -4.73 7.93
CA TYR A 122 -7.59 -4.90 6.61
C TYR A 122 -6.06 -4.78 6.64
N TYR A 123 -5.57 -3.79 7.38
CA TYR A 123 -4.16 -3.40 7.43
C TYR A 123 -3.60 -3.56 8.84
N SER A 124 -4.15 -4.48 9.63
CA SER A 124 -3.59 -4.81 10.94
C SER A 124 -2.20 -5.39 10.80
N LEU A 125 -1.45 -5.32 11.90
CA LEU A 125 -0.18 -6.00 12.02
C LEU A 125 -0.31 -7.50 11.67
N HIS A 126 -1.41 -8.15 12.06
CA HIS A 126 -1.70 -9.56 11.76
C HIS A 126 -1.75 -9.80 10.26
N GLN A 127 -2.54 -9.01 9.53
CA GLN A 127 -2.70 -9.14 8.09
C GLN A 127 -1.41 -8.85 7.34
N ILE A 128 -0.66 -7.82 7.77
CA ILE A 128 0.63 -7.47 7.18
C ILE A 128 1.65 -8.60 7.39
N ALA A 129 1.80 -9.09 8.62
CA ALA A 129 2.74 -10.16 8.94
C ALA A 129 2.41 -11.47 8.22
N GLN A 130 1.11 -11.83 8.17
CA GLN A 130 0.64 -13.04 7.49
C GLN A 130 0.84 -12.94 5.98
N MET A 131 0.50 -11.80 5.37
CA MET A 131 0.66 -11.59 3.93
C MET A 131 2.13 -11.61 3.51
N GLY A 132 3.05 -11.13 4.36
CA GLY A 132 4.47 -11.18 4.05
C GLY A 132 5.10 -12.57 4.10
N VAL A 133 4.41 -13.59 4.64
CA VAL A 133 4.81 -15.01 4.43
C VAL A 133 4.83 -15.33 2.93
N GLY A 134 3.86 -14.81 2.17
CA GLY A 134 3.83 -14.93 0.72
C GLY A 134 4.93 -14.15 -0.02
N GLU A 135 5.63 -13.24 0.68
CA GLU A 135 6.84 -12.53 0.20
C GLU A 135 8.14 -13.19 0.70
N GLY A 136 8.05 -14.40 1.29
CA GLY A 136 9.21 -15.11 1.84
C GLY A 136 9.71 -14.54 3.17
N LYS A 137 8.86 -13.83 3.93
CA LYS A 137 9.18 -13.32 5.27
C LYS A 137 8.41 -14.07 6.34
N SER A 138 9.15 -14.70 7.26
CA SER A 138 8.52 -15.31 8.44
C SER A 138 7.92 -14.25 9.36
N ILE A 139 6.87 -14.63 10.10
CA ILE A 139 6.31 -13.79 11.18
C ILE A 139 7.41 -13.51 12.21
N GLY A 140 7.55 -12.27 12.65
CA GLY A 140 8.64 -11.85 13.54
C GLY A 140 9.90 -11.36 12.82
N GLN A 141 9.98 -11.47 11.49
CA GLN A 141 11.12 -10.98 10.72
C GLN A 141 10.96 -9.51 10.33
N TRP A 142 12.05 -8.75 10.38
CA TRP A 142 12.07 -7.36 9.90
C TRP A 142 11.95 -7.26 8.37
N TYR A 143 11.21 -6.25 7.89
CA TYR A 143 10.95 -6.00 6.46
C TYR A 143 11.76 -4.81 5.97
N GLY A 144 12.18 -4.84 4.70
CA GLY A 144 12.64 -3.64 4.01
C GLY A 144 11.47 -2.85 3.40
N PRO A 145 11.71 -1.60 2.96
CA PRO A 145 10.66 -0.75 2.37
C PRO A 145 9.92 -1.38 1.18
N ASN A 146 10.64 -2.06 0.28
CA ASN A 146 10.01 -2.77 -0.85
C ASN A 146 9.05 -3.87 -0.39
N THR A 147 9.47 -4.70 0.57
CA THR A 147 8.64 -5.83 1.02
C THR A 147 7.33 -5.36 1.64
N VAL A 148 7.37 -4.33 2.50
CA VAL A 148 6.12 -3.79 3.08
C VAL A 148 5.25 -3.14 1.99
N ALA A 149 5.84 -2.45 1.00
CA ALA A 149 5.09 -1.89 -0.13
C ALA A 149 4.33 -2.96 -0.94
N GLN A 150 4.97 -4.10 -1.23
CA GLN A 150 4.32 -5.22 -1.94
C GLN A 150 3.20 -5.86 -1.09
N VAL A 151 3.41 -6.00 0.22
CA VAL A 151 2.37 -6.49 1.13
C VAL A 151 1.15 -5.56 1.15
N LEU A 152 1.35 -4.24 1.26
CA LEU A 152 0.26 -3.27 1.23
C LEU A 152 -0.48 -3.29 -0.13
N LYS A 153 0.24 -3.45 -1.24
CA LYS A 153 -0.36 -3.65 -2.57
C LYS A 153 -1.28 -4.87 -2.60
N LYS A 154 -0.92 -5.98 -1.95
CA LYS A 154 -1.78 -7.17 -1.89
C LYS A 154 -2.99 -6.99 -0.96
N LEU A 155 -2.79 -6.37 0.20
CA LEU A 155 -3.86 -6.15 1.18
C LEU A 155 -4.93 -5.18 0.70
N THR A 156 -4.54 -4.14 -0.05
CA THR A 156 -5.48 -3.13 -0.58
C THR A 156 -6.51 -3.70 -1.56
N VAL A 157 -6.28 -4.88 -2.13
CA VAL A 157 -7.26 -5.58 -2.97
C VAL A 157 -8.54 -5.93 -2.19
N PHE A 158 -8.43 -6.17 -0.88
CA PHE A 158 -9.55 -6.55 -0.03
C PHE A 158 -10.34 -5.34 0.50
N ASP A 159 -9.78 -4.13 0.44
CA ASP A 159 -10.46 -2.90 0.85
C ASP A 159 -11.30 -2.33 -0.30
N SER A 160 -12.52 -2.88 -0.41
CA SER A 160 -13.53 -2.44 -1.35
C SER A 160 -14.12 -1.06 -1.04
N TRP A 161 -13.92 -0.53 0.17
CA TRP A 161 -14.40 0.80 0.54
C TRP A 161 -13.50 1.89 -0.01
N SER A 162 -12.18 1.74 0.16
CA SER A 162 -11.22 2.76 -0.32
C SER A 162 -10.94 2.66 -1.83
N ARG A 163 -11.03 1.44 -2.40
CA ARG A 163 -10.84 1.15 -3.83
C ARG A 163 -9.52 1.70 -4.39
N LEU A 164 -8.46 1.65 -3.60
CA LEU A 164 -7.15 2.18 -3.97
C LEU A 164 -6.50 1.32 -5.08
N ALA A 165 -5.83 1.99 -6.02
CA ALA A 165 -4.86 1.36 -6.89
C ALA A 165 -3.46 1.55 -6.28
N VAL A 166 -2.77 0.48 -5.90
CA VAL A 166 -1.39 0.56 -5.40
C VAL A 166 -0.41 0.12 -6.49
N HIS A 167 0.43 1.04 -6.92
CA HIS A 167 1.53 0.76 -7.84
C HIS A 167 2.87 0.83 -7.08
N VAL A 168 3.68 -0.21 -7.20
CA VAL A 168 5.05 -0.24 -6.68
C VAL A 168 6.00 -0.21 -7.86
N ALA A 169 6.62 0.95 -8.10
CA ALA A 169 7.50 1.18 -9.23
C ALA A 169 8.90 0.60 -8.94
N MET A 170 9.30 -0.40 -9.73
CA MET A 170 10.58 -1.08 -9.59
C MET A 170 11.63 -0.45 -10.53
N ASP A 171 12.89 -0.86 -10.38
CA ASP A 171 14.00 -0.47 -11.27
C ASP A 171 14.18 1.06 -11.42
N ASN A 172 13.84 1.81 -10.36
CA ASN A 172 13.86 3.27 -10.34
C ASN A 172 13.12 3.90 -11.54
N THR A 173 12.10 3.24 -12.08
CA THR A 173 11.40 3.67 -13.30
C THR A 173 9.89 3.66 -13.06
N VAL A 174 9.24 4.79 -13.31
CA VAL A 174 7.79 4.92 -13.26
C VAL A 174 7.25 4.93 -14.70
N VAL A 175 6.45 3.93 -15.05
CA VAL A 175 5.85 3.80 -16.38
C VAL A 175 4.43 4.35 -16.35
N MET A 176 4.20 5.49 -17.03
CA MET A 176 2.92 6.20 -16.99
C MET A 176 1.77 5.36 -17.56
N GLU A 177 1.99 4.63 -18.65
CA GLU A 177 0.97 3.77 -19.26
C GLU A 177 0.48 2.67 -18.30
N GLU A 178 1.38 2.03 -17.55
CA GLU A 178 1.02 0.99 -16.58
C GLU A 178 0.15 1.55 -15.45
N ILE A 179 0.48 2.74 -14.96
CA ILE A 179 -0.31 3.42 -13.94
C ILE A 179 -1.70 3.77 -14.48
N LYS A 180 -1.78 4.35 -15.69
CA LYS A 180 -3.07 4.68 -16.31
C LYS A 180 -3.92 3.44 -16.53
N ARG A 181 -3.33 2.30 -16.93
CA ARG A 181 -4.02 1.02 -17.07
C ARG A 181 -4.53 0.48 -15.73
N LEU A 182 -3.70 0.55 -14.69
CA LEU A 182 -4.06 0.10 -13.34
C LEU A 182 -5.23 0.92 -12.75
N CYS A 183 -5.21 2.23 -12.94
CA CYS A 183 -6.21 3.14 -12.37
C CYS A 183 -7.48 3.22 -13.22
N MET A 184 -7.41 2.88 -14.52
CA MET A 184 -8.52 2.94 -15.46
C MET A 184 -8.75 1.60 -16.20
N PRO A 185 -9.08 0.50 -15.50
CA PRO A 185 -9.17 -0.83 -16.10
C PRO A 185 -10.25 -0.97 -17.19
N TRP A 186 -11.22 -0.05 -17.26
CA TRP A 186 -12.26 0.01 -18.29
C TRP A 186 -11.75 0.49 -19.65
N ARG A 187 -10.60 1.16 -19.74
CA ARG A 187 -10.05 1.63 -21.03
C ARG A 187 -9.70 0.46 -21.98
N ASP A 188 -9.33 -0.69 -21.45
CA ASP A 188 -8.97 -1.85 -22.27
C ASP A 188 -10.20 -2.53 -22.91
N TYR A 189 -11.40 -2.33 -22.37
CA TYR A 189 -12.66 -2.82 -22.94
C TYR A 189 -13.19 -1.96 -24.09
N GLY A 190 -12.74 -0.71 -24.22
CA GLY A 190 -13.18 0.22 -25.27
C GLY A 190 -12.56 0.00 -26.65
N GLY A 191 -11.51 -0.82 -26.76
CA GLY A 191 -10.87 -1.20 -28.03
C GLY A 191 -11.56 -2.35 -28.77
N ALA A 192 -12.41 -3.10 -28.07
CA ALA A 192 -13.25 -4.17 -28.62
C ALA A 192 -14.73 -3.74 -28.63
N ALA A 193 -15.02 -2.57 -29.22
CA ALA A 193 -16.38 -2.23 -29.61
C ALA A 193 -16.78 -3.11 -30.81
N CYS A 194 -17.05 -4.38 -30.56
CA CYS A 194 -17.95 -5.15 -31.40
C CYS A 194 -19.30 -4.44 -31.31
N ALA A 195 -19.84 -4.03 -32.46
CA ALA A 195 -21.14 -3.40 -32.55
C ALA A 195 -22.22 -4.29 -31.89
N GLU A 196 -22.67 -3.91 -30.70
CA GLU A 196 -23.91 -4.44 -30.10
C GLU A 196 -25.11 -3.74 -30.76
N PRO A 197 -26.17 -4.48 -31.15
CA PRO A 197 -27.32 -3.92 -31.86
C PRO A 197 -28.18 -3.04 -30.92
N PRO A 198 -28.88 -2.02 -31.44
CA PRO A 198 -29.67 -1.13 -30.61
C PRO A 198 -30.93 -1.86 -30.13
N GLY A 199 -31.02 -2.21 -28.85
CA GLY A 199 -32.29 -2.74 -28.33
C GLY A 199 -32.34 -3.42 -26.97
N TRP A 200 -31.26 -3.50 -26.17
CA TRP A 200 -31.34 -4.18 -24.88
C TRP A 200 -30.97 -3.27 -23.70
N MET A 201 -31.99 -2.75 -23.02
CA MET A 201 -31.86 -2.18 -21.68
C MET A 201 -32.28 -3.26 -20.65
N PRO A 202 -31.45 -3.62 -19.67
CA PRO A 202 -31.90 -4.37 -18.51
C PRO A 202 -32.67 -3.41 -17.60
N LYS A 203 -33.97 -3.65 -17.42
CA LYS A 203 -34.77 -2.98 -16.39
C LYS A 203 -34.41 -3.55 -15.02
N HIS A 204 -33.68 -2.81 -14.21
CA HIS A 204 -33.72 -3.00 -12.75
C HIS A 204 -34.81 -2.10 -12.16
N ASN A 205 -35.93 -2.71 -11.77
CA ASN A 205 -36.95 -2.11 -10.94
C ASN A 205 -36.48 -2.15 -9.48
N GLY A 206 -36.42 -1.00 -8.81
CA GLY A 206 -36.24 -0.93 -7.35
C GLY A 206 -35.64 0.39 -6.90
N CYS A 207 -36.47 1.43 -6.83
CA CYS A 207 -36.11 2.70 -6.20
C CYS A 207 -35.96 2.49 -4.68
N LEU A 208 -34.75 2.73 -4.14
CA LEU A 208 -34.55 3.07 -2.74
C LEU A 208 -33.61 4.28 -2.69
N GLU A 209 -34.12 5.39 -2.18
CA GLU A 209 -33.37 6.63 -1.94
C GLU A 209 -32.11 6.32 -1.10
N GLY A 210 -30.94 6.47 -1.72
CA GLY A 210 -29.64 6.11 -1.15
C GLY A 210 -28.59 5.70 -2.20
N ALA A 211 -29.03 5.32 -3.41
CA ALA A 211 -28.15 4.82 -4.48
C ALA A 211 -27.34 5.88 -5.25
N CYS A 212 -27.63 7.18 -5.09
CA CYS A 212 -27.00 8.23 -5.92
C CYS A 212 -25.52 8.46 -5.60
N ALA A 213 -25.09 8.29 -4.34
CA ALA A 213 -23.67 8.47 -3.98
C ALA A 213 -22.80 7.28 -4.42
N LEU A 214 -23.35 6.06 -4.41
CA LEU A 214 -22.65 4.85 -4.85
C LEU A 214 -22.53 4.80 -6.38
N ALA A 215 -23.53 5.31 -7.10
CA ALA A 215 -23.51 5.39 -8.55
C ALA A 215 -22.44 6.36 -9.08
N GLU A 216 -22.21 7.50 -8.42
CA GLU A 216 -21.14 8.43 -8.81
C GLU A 216 -19.74 7.83 -8.61
N GLU A 217 -19.53 7.04 -7.56
CA GLU A 217 -18.24 6.39 -7.27
C GLU A 217 -17.97 5.15 -8.13
N GLU A 218 -19.00 4.40 -8.55
CA GLU A 218 -18.86 3.36 -9.58
C GLU A 218 -18.54 3.94 -10.97
N THR A 219 -18.88 5.21 -11.23
CA THR A 219 -18.57 5.92 -12.49
C THR A 219 -17.23 6.64 -12.49
N ALA A 220 -16.49 6.67 -11.38
CA ALA A 220 -15.18 7.31 -11.34
C ALA A 220 -14.21 6.58 -12.28
N LEU A 221 -13.85 7.24 -13.39
CA LEU A 221 -12.95 6.71 -14.41
C LEU A 221 -11.53 6.44 -13.89
N TRP A 222 -11.19 6.89 -12.67
CA TRP A 222 -9.88 6.74 -12.07
C TRP A 222 -10.00 6.18 -10.64
N LYS A 223 -9.32 5.07 -10.37
CA LYS A 223 -9.08 4.58 -9.01
C LYS A 223 -7.99 5.43 -8.35
N PRO A 224 -8.22 6.00 -7.15
CA PRO A 224 -7.20 6.78 -6.45
C PRO A 224 -5.91 5.98 -6.24
N LEU A 225 -4.80 6.57 -6.67
CA LEU A 225 -3.51 5.93 -6.79
C LEU A 225 -2.68 6.17 -5.53
N VAL A 226 -2.12 5.09 -4.99
CA VAL A 226 -0.96 5.12 -4.10
C VAL A 226 0.25 4.61 -4.89
N LEU A 227 1.18 5.51 -5.19
CA LEU A 227 2.43 5.21 -5.88
C LEU A 227 3.55 5.08 -4.84
N LEU A 228 4.17 3.92 -4.75
CA LEU A 228 5.34 3.66 -3.90
C LEU A 228 6.54 3.39 -4.79
N ILE A 229 7.66 4.05 -4.52
CA ILE A 229 8.91 3.92 -5.28
C ILE A 229 10.02 3.49 -4.31
N PRO A 230 10.28 2.17 -4.18
CA PRO A 230 11.43 1.67 -3.43
C PRO A 230 12.74 2.07 -4.11
N LEU A 231 13.68 2.61 -3.35
CA LEU A 231 14.94 3.18 -3.86
C LEU A 231 16.12 2.75 -3.00
N ARG A 232 17.30 2.72 -3.61
CA ARG A 232 18.60 2.61 -2.93
C ARG A 232 19.48 3.81 -3.27
N LEU A 233 19.53 4.79 -2.37
CA LEU A 233 20.16 6.10 -2.61
C LEU A 233 21.67 6.14 -2.31
N GLY A 234 22.29 4.98 -2.08
CA GLY A 234 23.70 4.86 -1.72
C GLY A 234 24.08 3.46 -1.24
N LEU A 235 25.35 3.25 -0.93
CA LEU A 235 25.86 1.96 -0.44
C LEU A 235 25.68 1.81 1.07
N SER A 236 26.20 2.76 1.85
CA SER A 236 26.08 2.79 3.31
C SER A 236 25.33 4.02 3.78
N ASP A 237 25.63 5.16 3.15
CA ASP A 237 25.03 6.46 3.41
C ASP A 237 24.38 6.98 2.13
N ILE A 238 23.43 7.90 2.26
CA ILE A 238 22.83 8.59 1.12
C ILE A 238 23.88 9.39 0.34
N ASN A 239 23.87 9.27 -0.99
CA ASN A 239 24.67 10.15 -1.84
C ASN A 239 24.07 11.57 -1.81
N LYS A 240 24.89 12.55 -1.46
CA LYS A 240 24.50 13.97 -1.34
C LYS A 240 23.85 14.54 -2.60
N ALA A 241 24.15 13.97 -3.78
CA ALA A 241 23.53 14.37 -5.04
C ALA A 241 22.00 14.15 -5.09
N TYR A 242 21.46 13.30 -4.21
CA TYR A 242 20.03 13.01 -4.11
C TYR A 242 19.29 13.81 -3.04
N ILE A 243 20.01 14.52 -2.16
CA ILE A 243 19.39 15.21 -1.00
C ILE A 243 18.36 16.25 -1.48
N GLU A 244 18.72 17.08 -2.46
CA GLU A 244 17.81 18.10 -2.97
C GLU A 244 16.60 17.48 -3.68
N THR A 245 16.79 16.39 -4.44
CA THR A 245 15.69 15.66 -5.08
C THR A 245 14.76 15.03 -4.03
N LEU A 246 15.31 14.51 -2.94
CA LEU A 246 14.55 13.96 -1.81
C LEU A 246 13.73 15.04 -1.10
N LYS A 247 14.32 16.21 -0.81
CA LYS A 247 13.61 17.37 -0.25
C LYS A 247 12.44 17.77 -1.16
N GLN A 248 12.67 17.84 -2.47
CA GLN A 248 11.63 18.17 -3.45
C GLN A 248 10.46 17.17 -3.44
N CYS A 249 10.69 15.88 -3.17
CA CYS A 249 9.59 14.91 -3.03
C CYS A 249 8.65 15.24 -1.84
N PHE A 250 9.15 15.85 -0.76
CA PHE A 250 8.31 16.33 0.35
C PHE A 250 7.52 17.59 0.03
N GLN A 251 7.91 18.34 -1.01
CA GLN A 251 7.26 19.59 -1.42
C GLN A 251 6.06 19.38 -2.35
N LEU A 252 5.91 18.18 -2.92
CA LEU A 252 4.82 17.88 -3.84
C LEU A 252 3.48 17.79 -3.09
N PRO A 253 2.37 18.36 -3.61
CA PRO A 253 1.04 18.21 -3.01
C PRO A 253 0.60 16.75 -2.84
N GLN A 254 1.11 15.86 -3.71
CA GLN A 254 0.85 14.43 -3.70
C GLN A 254 1.72 13.68 -2.68
N SER A 255 2.65 14.33 -1.98
CA SER A 255 3.62 13.65 -1.13
C SER A 255 2.94 12.89 0.01
N LEU A 256 3.21 11.58 0.09
CA LEU A 256 2.94 10.76 1.28
C LEU A 256 4.17 10.64 2.16
N GLY A 257 5.28 11.30 1.83
CA GLY A 257 6.53 11.18 2.57
C GLY A 257 7.32 9.93 2.19
N VAL A 258 8.16 9.46 3.11
CA VAL A 258 9.14 8.40 2.87
C VAL A 258 9.20 7.44 4.05
N ILE A 259 9.22 6.14 3.78
CA ILE A 259 9.54 5.13 4.79
C ILE A 259 10.94 4.59 4.56
N GLY A 260 11.70 4.36 5.62
CA GLY A 260 13.07 3.88 5.50
C GLY A 260 13.70 3.62 6.85
N GLY A 261 14.98 3.27 6.82
CA GLY A 261 15.78 3.05 8.03
C GLY A 261 16.44 1.68 8.06
N LYS A 262 17.30 1.51 9.06
CA LYS A 262 18.08 0.29 9.28
C LYS A 262 17.18 -0.80 9.86
N PRO A 263 17.61 -2.08 9.79
CA PRO A 263 16.96 -3.15 10.55
C PRO A 263 16.68 -2.71 12.00
N ASN A 264 15.44 -2.86 12.43
CA ASN A 264 14.95 -2.52 13.77
C ASN A 264 15.03 -1.03 14.14
N SER A 265 15.26 -0.13 13.18
CA SER A 265 15.28 1.33 13.34
C SER A 265 14.66 2.00 12.10
N ALA A 266 13.37 1.69 11.87
CA ALA A 266 12.59 2.20 10.75
C ALA A 266 11.77 3.43 11.17
N HIS A 267 11.69 4.44 10.30
CA HIS A 267 10.98 5.68 10.56
C HIS A 267 10.08 6.04 9.37
N TYR A 268 9.02 6.80 9.66
CA TYR A 268 8.18 7.42 8.65
C TYR A 268 8.50 8.91 8.57
N PHE A 269 9.28 9.30 7.56
CA PHE A 269 9.65 10.68 7.29
C PHE A 269 8.47 11.39 6.62
N ILE A 270 8.03 12.49 7.20
CA ILE A 270 6.85 13.27 6.76
C ILE A 270 7.24 14.62 6.18
N GLY A 271 8.50 15.03 6.34
CA GLY A 271 8.90 16.39 6.02
C GLY A 271 10.37 16.68 6.27
N TYR A 272 10.74 17.94 6.14
CA TYR A 272 12.08 18.42 6.46
C TYR A 272 12.08 19.90 6.86
N VAL A 273 13.14 20.32 7.55
CA VAL A 273 13.48 21.72 7.84
C VAL A 273 14.99 21.88 7.75
N GLY A 274 15.47 22.80 6.90
CA GLY A 274 16.90 22.93 6.61
C GLY A 274 17.53 21.61 6.12
N GLU A 275 18.45 21.05 6.91
CA GLU A 275 19.15 19.77 6.64
C GLU A 275 18.65 18.61 7.52
N GLU A 276 17.53 18.78 8.20
CA GLU A 276 16.94 17.75 9.06
C GLU A 276 15.63 17.22 8.48
N LEU A 277 15.44 15.91 8.52
CA LEU A 277 14.15 15.30 8.25
C LEU A 277 13.30 15.28 9.51
N ILE A 278 12.00 15.46 9.30
CA ILE A 278 10.96 15.35 10.32
C ILE A 278 10.29 13.98 10.16
N TYR A 279 10.16 13.22 11.24
CA TYR A 279 9.60 11.86 11.19
C TYR A 279 8.73 11.47 12.37
N LEU A 280 7.90 10.46 12.13
CA LEU A 280 7.18 9.71 13.15
C LEU A 280 7.90 8.39 13.42
N ASP A 281 8.07 8.11 14.71
CA ASP A 281 8.89 7.02 15.20
C ASP A 281 8.00 5.94 15.86
N PRO A 282 8.02 4.68 15.37
CA PRO A 282 7.20 3.61 15.91
C PRO A 282 7.77 2.93 17.18
N HIS A 283 8.98 3.27 17.63
CA HIS A 283 9.74 2.55 18.67
C HIS A 283 9.30 2.90 20.10
N THR A 284 7.99 2.82 20.36
CA THR A 284 7.44 2.78 21.72
C THR A 284 6.34 1.75 21.84
N THR A 285 6.33 0.98 22.94
CA THR A 285 5.41 -0.16 23.09
C THR A 285 4.16 0.21 23.91
N GLN A 286 3.07 0.46 23.20
CA GLN A 286 1.77 0.79 23.77
C GLN A 286 0.87 -0.46 23.91
N PRO A 287 -0.09 -0.53 24.85
CA PRO A 287 -1.09 -1.59 24.86
C PRO A 287 -1.96 -1.56 23.59
N ALA A 288 -2.39 -2.72 23.09
CA ALA A 288 -3.41 -2.79 22.05
C ALA A 288 -4.72 -2.12 22.51
N VAL A 289 -5.41 -1.44 21.58
CA VAL A 289 -6.66 -0.72 21.86
C VAL A 289 -7.84 -1.56 21.40
N GLU A 290 -8.81 -1.75 22.30
CA GLU A 290 -10.10 -2.35 21.97
C GLU A 290 -11.13 -1.25 21.69
N PRO A 291 -11.97 -1.37 20.65
CA PRO A 291 -13.09 -0.47 20.41
C PRO A 291 -14.06 -0.43 21.60
N CYS A 292 -14.61 0.74 21.89
CA CYS A 292 -15.69 0.87 22.88
C CYS A 292 -17.02 0.36 22.31
N GLU A 293 -17.97 0.03 23.20
CA GLU A 293 -19.32 -0.44 22.84
C GLU A 293 -20.05 0.52 21.89
N ASP A 294 -19.78 1.82 21.99
CA ASP A 294 -20.37 2.88 21.15
C ASP A 294 -19.70 3.05 19.76
N SER A 295 -18.92 2.06 19.31
CA SER A 295 -18.13 2.10 18.07
C SER A 295 -17.08 3.22 17.99
N GLN A 296 -16.88 3.98 19.06
CA GLN A 296 -15.76 4.90 19.22
C GLN A 296 -14.50 4.11 19.58
N VAL A 297 -13.35 4.60 19.14
CA VAL A 297 -12.05 4.02 19.47
C VAL A 297 -11.26 5.07 20.25
N PRO A 298 -10.74 4.77 21.45
CA PRO A 298 -9.80 5.65 22.14
C PRO A 298 -8.57 5.90 21.25
N ASP A 299 -8.47 7.11 20.70
CA ASP A 299 -7.55 7.42 19.61
C ASP A 299 -6.30 8.20 20.03
N ASP A 300 -6.22 8.66 21.29
CA ASP A 300 -5.07 9.43 21.80
C ASP A 300 -3.71 8.78 21.52
N THR A 301 -3.64 7.45 21.57
CA THR A 301 -2.41 6.67 21.37
C THR A 301 -2.00 6.51 19.90
N TYR A 302 -2.88 6.90 18.97
CA TYR A 302 -2.66 6.89 17.53
C TYR A 302 -2.32 8.28 16.98
N HIS A 303 -2.08 9.26 17.85
CA HIS A 303 -1.68 10.61 17.50
C HIS A 303 -0.44 11.01 18.30
N CYS A 304 0.63 11.36 17.60
CA CYS A 304 1.90 11.75 18.22
C CYS A 304 1.78 13.13 18.87
N GLN A 305 1.79 13.19 20.21
CA GLN A 305 1.59 14.41 20.99
C GLN A 305 2.90 15.01 21.54
N HIS A 306 4.05 14.35 21.33
CA HIS A 306 5.34 14.91 21.66
C HIS A 306 5.88 15.77 20.51
N PRO A 307 6.88 16.64 20.74
CA PRO A 307 7.53 17.38 19.66
C PRO A 307 8.01 16.43 18.55
N PRO A 308 7.90 16.81 17.27
CA PRO A 308 8.28 15.95 16.16
C PRO A 308 9.76 15.58 16.22
N CYS A 309 10.06 14.30 15.99
CA CYS A 309 11.43 13.83 15.92
C CYS A 309 12.14 14.39 14.69
N ARG A 310 13.40 14.76 14.86
CA ARG A 310 14.27 15.30 13.80
C ARG A 310 15.57 14.50 13.73
N MET A 311 16.14 14.38 12.53
CA MET A 311 17.48 13.82 12.33
C MET A 311 18.12 14.42 11.08
N HIS A 312 19.45 14.51 11.06
CA HIS A 312 20.15 15.06 9.90
C HIS A 312 19.95 14.16 8.67
N ILE A 313 19.71 14.73 7.48
CA ILE A 313 19.40 13.97 6.25
C ILE A 313 20.48 12.94 5.91
N CYS A 314 21.75 13.26 6.14
CA CYS A 314 22.86 12.31 5.92
C CYS A 314 22.83 11.05 6.80
N GLU A 315 22.04 11.02 7.88
CA GLU A 315 21.98 9.88 8.81
C GLU A 315 20.98 8.81 8.38
N ILE A 316 20.15 9.09 7.35
CA ILE A 316 19.17 8.11 6.88
C ILE A 316 19.85 6.91 6.22
N ASP A 317 19.26 5.73 6.40
CA ASP A 317 19.64 4.56 5.61
C ASP A 317 19.31 4.81 4.13
N PRO A 318 20.20 4.44 3.19
CA PRO A 318 19.93 4.62 1.78
C PRO A 318 18.80 3.73 1.23
N SER A 319 18.31 2.72 1.98
CA SER A 319 17.12 1.94 1.63
C SER A 319 15.85 2.67 2.06
N VAL A 320 15.08 3.15 1.08
CA VAL A 320 13.84 3.91 1.33
C VAL A 320 12.74 3.49 0.36
N ALA A 321 11.50 3.87 0.65
CA ALA A 321 10.43 3.93 -0.33
C ALA A 321 9.72 5.29 -0.21
N VAL A 322 9.68 6.03 -1.32
CA VAL A 322 8.99 7.32 -1.42
C VAL A 322 7.55 7.06 -1.85
N GLY A 323 6.58 7.74 -1.22
CA GLY A 323 5.16 7.57 -1.53
C GLY A 323 4.52 8.82 -2.09
N PHE A 324 3.58 8.62 -3.01
CA PHE A 324 2.72 9.67 -3.56
C PHE A 324 1.26 9.21 -3.64
N PHE A 325 0.32 10.13 -3.42
CA PHE A 325 -1.11 9.91 -3.55
C PHE A 325 -1.71 10.81 -4.63
N CYS A 326 -2.34 10.21 -5.63
CA CYS A 326 -3.05 10.91 -6.70
C CYS A 326 -4.52 10.50 -6.68
N ARG A 327 -5.39 11.38 -6.17
CA ARG A 327 -6.82 11.08 -6.02
C ARG A 327 -7.48 10.95 -7.39
N THR A 328 -7.06 11.75 -8.36
CA THR A 328 -7.61 11.83 -9.71
C THR A 328 -6.53 11.66 -10.78
N GLU A 329 -6.93 11.47 -12.05
CA GLU A 329 -5.99 11.48 -13.18
C GLU A 329 -5.26 12.83 -13.29
N ASP A 330 -5.95 13.95 -13.04
CA ASP A 330 -5.35 15.29 -13.05
C ASP A 330 -4.25 15.45 -11.99
N ASP A 331 -4.45 14.87 -10.79
CA ASP A 331 -3.41 14.87 -9.75
C ASP A 331 -2.16 14.10 -10.19
N PHE A 332 -2.34 12.99 -10.92
CA PHE A 332 -1.25 12.19 -11.47
C PHE A 332 -0.54 12.91 -12.62
N ASP A 333 -1.27 13.58 -13.50
CA ASP A 333 -0.70 14.36 -14.59
C ASP A 333 0.07 15.59 -14.04
N ASP A 334 -0.43 16.25 -12.99
CA ASP A 334 0.29 17.32 -12.25
C ASP A 334 1.58 16.77 -11.59
N TRP A 335 1.50 15.61 -10.94
CA TRP A 335 2.68 14.94 -10.39
C TRP A 335 3.72 14.65 -11.48
N CYS A 336 3.32 14.07 -12.61
CA CYS A 336 4.19 13.81 -13.76
C CYS A 336 4.88 15.08 -14.27
N MET A 337 4.12 16.17 -14.39
CA MET A 337 4.65 17.47 -14.81
C MET A 337 5.70 18.00 -13.82
N ARG A 338 5.45 17.89 -12.51
CA ARG A 338 6.39 18.35 -11.48
C ARG A 338 7.66 17.53 -11.46
N ILE A 339 7.55 16.19 -11.53
CA ILE A 339 8.70 15.28 -11.58
C ILE A 339 9.60 15.58 -12.78
N ARG A 340 9.03 15.82 -13.97
CA ARG A 340 9.81 16.20 -15.17
C ARG A 340 10.58 17.51 -15.01
N LYS A 341 10.15 18.40 -14.13
CA LYS A 341 10.80 19.70 -13.87
C LYS A 341 11.93 19.62 -12.84
N LEU A 342 11.91 18.64 -11.91
CA LEU A 342 12.89 18.52 -10.82
C LEU A 342 14.37 18.46 -11.29
N PRO A 343 14.76 17.70 -12.35
CA PRO A 343 16.16 17.53 -12.75
C PRO A 343 16.84 18.82 -13.26
N HIS A 344 16.07 19.87 -13.55
CA HIS A 344 16.60 21.13 -14.09
C HIS A 344 17.12 22.07 -12.98
N THR A 345 17.02 21.66 -11.72
CA THR A 345 17.51 22.41 -10.56
C THR A 345 19.00 22.12 -10.34
N ARG A 346 19.79 23.15 -10.02
CA ARG A 346 21.26 23.15 -10.03
C ARG A 346 21.92 21.93 -9.36
N GLY A 347 22.42 20.98 -10.15
CA GLY A 347 23.34 19.93 -9.69
C GLY A 347 22.71 18.73 -8.97
N SER A 348 21.37 18.66 -8.88
CA SER A 348 20.65 17.50 -8.32
C SER A 348 20.57 16.36 -9.34
N LEU A 349 20.71 15.11 -8.88
CA LEU A 349 20.48 13.92 -9.71
C LEU A 349 19.07 13.37 -9.48
N PRO A 350 18.37 12.91 -10.54
CA PRO A 350 17.08 12.25 -10.36
C PRO A 350 17.25 10.95 -9.57
N MET A 351 16.32 10.66 -8.66
CA MET A 351 16.30 9.39 -7.91
C MET A 351 15.62 8.27 -8.70
N PHE A 352 14.74 8.62 -9.63
CA PHE A 352 14.00 7.72 -10.51
C PHE A 352 13.66 8.43 -11.82
N GLU A 353 13.34 7.66 -12.85
CA GLU A 353 12.97 8.14 -14.17
C GLU A 353 11.46 7.98 -14.40
N LEU A 354 10.89 8.89 -15.19
CA LEU A 354 9.48 8.85 -15.61
C LEU A 354 9.44 8.61 -17.11
N VAL A 355 8.84 7.51 -17.54
CA VAL A 355 8.73 7.12 -18.95
C VAL A 355 7.26 6.96 -19.35
N ASP A 356 6.93 7.32 -20.60
CA ASP A 356 5.56 7.21 -21.09
C ASP A 356 5.13 5.74 -21.24
N CYS A 357 5.99 4.93 -21.88
CA CYS A 357 5.78 3.50 -22.13
C CYS A 357 7.03 2.69 -21.78
N GLN A 358 6.86 1.41 -21.43
CA GLN A 358 7.99 0.53 -21.11
C GLN A 358 8.93 0.39 -22.33
N PRO A 359 10.26 0.45 -22.16
CA PRO A 359 11.18 0.25 -23.27
C PRO A 359 11.02 -1.16 -23.85
N SER A 360 10.94 -1.26 -25.19
CA SER A 360 10.60 -2.51 -25.90
C SER A 360 11.53 -3.70 -25.65
N HIS A 361 12.73 -3.47 -25.10
CA HIS A 361 13.68 -4.54 -24.74
C HIS A 361 13.40 -5.19 -23.39
N PHE A 362 12.56 -4.59 -22.54
CA PHE A 362 12.11 -5.17 -21.26
C PHE A 362 10.82 -6.00 -21.39
N ALA A 363 10.01 -5.76 -22.43
CA ALA A 363 8.79 -6.53 -22.69
C ALA A 363 9.04 -8.04 -22.93
N CYS A 364 10.29 -8.43 -23.25
CA CYS A 364 10.66 -9.81 -23.56
C CYS A 364 11.01 -10.67 -22.32
N SER A 365 11.12 -10.10 -21.12
CA SER A 365 11.48 -10.87 -19.91
C SER A 365 10.29 -11.35 -19.08
N VAL A 366 9.11 -10.77 -19.25
CA VAL A 366 7.93 -11.06 -18.43
C VAL A 366 7.23 -12.36 -18.87
N ASP A 367 7.31 -12.72 -20.16
CA ASP A 367 6.67 -13.93 -20.69
C ASP A 367 7.43 -15.24 -20.38
N VAL A 368 8.65 -15.17 -19.85
CA VAL A 368 9.47 -16.37 -19.57
C VAL A 368 9.22 -16.93 -18.15
N LEU A 369 8.63 -16.14 -17.24
CA LEU A 369 8.38 -16.56 -15.86
C LEU A 369 6.95 -17.06 -15.59
N ASN A 370 6.05 -17.00 -16.59
CA ASN A 370 4.66 -17.45 -16.50
C ASN A 370 4.36 -18.66 -17.43
N LEU A 371 5.29 -19.61 -17.54
CA LEU A 371 4.97 -20.91 -18.12
C LEU A 371 4.56 -21.88 -17.01
N THR A 372 3.25 -22.03 -16.83
CA THR A 372 2.67 -23.23 -16.23
C THR A 372 3.00 -24.43 -17.12
N PRO A 373 3.49 -25.56 -16.59
CA PRO A 373 3.73 -26.75 -17.39
C PRO A 373 2.40 -27.45 -17.64
N ASP A 374 1.84 -27.30 -18.83
CA ASP A 374 1.19 -28.37 -19.59
C ASP A 374 0.60 -27.79 -20.89
N GLU A 375 0.54 -28.63 -21.92
CA GLU A 375 0.02 -28.38 -23.28
C GLU A 375 0.98 -27.82 -24.35
N ALA A 376 2.15 -28.44 -24.49
CA ALA A 376 2.89 -28.41 -25.75
C ALA A 376 3.49 -29.78 -26.10
N GLU A 377 2.63 -30.79 -26.28
CA GLU A 377 2.93 -31.90 -27.16
C GLU A 377 1.90 -31.93 -28.30
N ILE A 378 2.40 -32.27 -29.49
CA ILE A 378 1.70 -32.37 -30.78
C ILE A 378 1.65 -31.04 -31.55
N GLN A 379 2.78 -30.64 -32.13
CA GLN A 379 2.84 -30.14 -33.51
C GLN A 379 4.28 -30.13 -34.03
N SER A 380 4.74 -31.26 -34.59
CA SER A 380 5.66 -31.26 -35.73
C SER A 380 5.88 -32.68 -36.25
N GLU A 381 5.07 -33.10 -37.21
CA GLU A 381 5.52 -33.95 -38.33
C GLU A 381 4.40 -34.05 -39.36
N VAL A 382 4.32 -33.06 -40.26
CA VAL A 382 3.70 -33.26 -41.58
C VAL A 382 4.79 -33.08 -42.61
N ARG A 383 5.43 -34.20 -42.96
CA ARG A 383 6.30 -34.31 -44.13
C ARG A 383 5.44 -34.64 -45.34
N CYS A 384 5.71 -33.90 -46.42
CA CYS A 384 5.09 -34.01 -47.73
C CYS A 384 5.11 -35.45 -48.28
N GLY A 385 3.97 -35.95 -48.75
CA GLY A 385 3.83 -37.23 -49.44
C GLY A 385 2.58 -37.25 -50.31
N GLN A 386 2.78 -37.37 -51.62
CA GLN A 386 1.76 -37.38 -52.65
C GLN A 386 0.83 -38.61 -52.60
N ALA A 387 -0.37 -38.36 -53.15
CA ALA A 387 -1.20 -39.27 -53.95
C ALA A 387 -2.31 -40.11 -53.30
N HIS A 388 -3.46 -39.93 -53.95
CA HIS A 388 -4.56 -40.84 -54.22
C HIS A 388 -5.87 -40.75 -53.41
N CYS A 389 -6.90 -40.50 -54.21
CA CYS A 389 -8.32 -40.43 -53.96
C CYS A 389 -8.88 -41.85 -53.78
N THR A 390 -9.69 -42.07 -52.75
CA THR A 390 -10.91 -42.90 -52.84
C THR A 390 -11.86 -42.56 -51.70
N THR A 391 -13.13 -42.47 -52.08
CA THR A 391 -14.36 -42.36 -51.30
C THR A 391 -14.55 -43.50 -50.29
N ASP A 392 -15.10 -43.22 -49.10
CA ASP A 392 -16.29 -43.94 -48.62
C ASP A 392 -16.95 -43.36 -47.35
N LYS A 393 -18.26 -43.59 -47.28
CA LYS A 393 -19.25 -43.13 -46.29
C LYS A 393 -19.24 -44.00 -45.01
N ALA A 394 -19.57 -43.42 -43.85
CA ALA A 394 -20.74 -43.77 -43.02
C ALA A 394 -20.66 -43.19 -41.57
N PRO A 395 -21.81 -42.95 -40.89
CA PRO A 395 -21.90 -42.19 -39.63
C PRO A 395 -22.09 -43.08 -38.40
N PHE A 396 -21.79 -42.57 -37.20
CA PHE A 396 -22.28 -43.19 -35.94
C PHE A 396 -22.81 -42.16 -34.94
N LYS A 397 -24.03 -42.44 -34.49
CA LYS A 397 -24.84 -41.76 -33.46
C LYS A 397 -24.45 -42.29 -32.07
N GLY A 398 -24.58 -41.46 -31.03
CA GLY A 398 -24.49 -41.88 -29.63
C GLY A 398 -25.02 -40.84 -28.64
N ASN A 399 -26.28 -41.02 -28.25
CA ASN A 399 -27.14 -40.30 -27.30
C ASN A 399 -26.55 -39.65 -26.03
N PHE A 400 -27.12 -38.49 -25.69
CA PHE A 400 -27.21 -37.89 -24.34
C PHE A 400 -28.31 -38.56 -23.48
N PRO A 401 -28.19 -38.45 -22.15
CA PRO A 401 -29.34 -38.24 -21.29
C PRO A 401 -29.27 -36.90 -20.54
N ASP A 402 -30.42 -36.22 -20.56
CA ASP A 402 -30.81 -35.02 -19.81
C ASP A 402 -31.20 -35.42 -18.38
N VAL A 403 -30.67 -34.72 -17.36
CA VAL A 403 -31.19 -34.77 -15.99
C VAL A 403 -31.28 -33.34 -15.46
N ARG A 404 -32.52 -32.85 -15.40
CA ARG A 404 -32.94 -31.69 -14.62
C ARG A 404 -32.91 -32.03 -13.13
N GLY A 405 -32.33 -31.14 -12.32
CA GLY A 405 -32.35 -31.18 -10.86
C GLY A 405 -32.26 -29.77 -10.30
N ASP A 406 -33.09 -29.52 -9.29
CA ASP A 406 -33.62 -28.23 -8.87
C ASP A 406 -32.63 -27.23 -8.23
N VAL A 407 -33.02 -25.96 -8.34
CA VAL A 407 -32.39 -24.78 -7.75
C VAL A 407 -32.68 -24.73 -6.25
N HIS A 408 -31.64 -24.79 -5.43
CA HIS A 408 -31.69 -24.38 -4.03
C HIS A 408 -30.62 -23.32 -3.75
N ASP A 409 -31.09 -22.31 -3.02
CA ASP A 409 -30.46 -21.13 -2.43
C ASP A 409 -29.00 -21.31 -1.96
N PHE A 410 -28.11 -20.43 -2.41
CA PHE A 410 -26.70 -20.36 -1.99
C PHE A 410 -26.46 -19.05 -1.24
N SER A 411 -26.81 -19.02 0.04
CA SER A 411 -26.37 -18.01 1.00
C SER A 411 -25.66 -18.68 2.16
N ASP A 412 -24.57 -19.41 1.91
CA ASP A 412 -23.65 -19.84 2.97
C ASP A 412 -22.33 -20.39 2.39
N ARG A 413 -21.37 -19.50 2.10
CA ARG A 413 -20.02 -19.92 1.68
C ARG A 413 -18.97 -18.83 1.92
N SER A 414 -18.83 -18.36 3.16
CA SER A 414 -17.66 -17.58 3.59
C SER A 414 -16.95 -18.13 4.83
N GLU A 415 -17.35 -19.28 5.37
CA GLU A 415 -16.78 -19.82 6.63
C GLU A 415 -15.96 -21.12 6.49
N ARG A 416 -15.45 -21.50 5.31
CA ARG A 416 -14.68 -22.75 5.15
C ARG A 416 -13.31 -22.62 4.50
N PHE A 417 -12.55 -21.58 4.85
CA PHE A 417 -11.13 -21.49 4.43
C PHE A 417 -10.14 -21.36 5.59
N PHE A 418 -10.59 -21.37 6.85
CA PHE A 418 -9.72 -21.24 8.01
C PHE A 418 -10.05 -22.24 9.12
N ASP A 419 -10.28 -23.51 8.77
CA ASP A 419 -10.22 -24.62 9.72
C ASP A 419 -9.74 -25.89 8.98
N SER A 420 -8.48 -26.24 9.18
CA SER A 420 -8.01 -27.62 9.05
C SER A 420 -6.91 -27.84 10.09
N GLU A 421 -7.28 -28.54 11.15
CA GLU A 421 -6.40 -29.06 12.20
C GLU A 421 -5.51 -30.20 11.66
N ASP A 422 -4.29 -30.26 12.21
CA ASP A 422 -3.49 -31.42 12.59
C ASP A 422 -3.43 -32.66 11.67
N GLU A 423 -2.28 -32.85 11.02
CA GLU A 423 -1.69 -34.19 10.89
C GLU A 423 -0.20 -34.16 11.29
N GLU A 424 0.11 -34.98 12.29
CA GLU A 424 1.45 -35.36 12.76
C GLU A 424 2.34 -35.86 11.62
N PHE A 425 3.61 -35.46 11.62
CA PHE A 425 4.66 -36.25 11.00
C PHE A 425 5.71 -36.63 12.04
N GLU A 426 5.63 -37.89 12.45
CA GLU A 426 6.67 -38.59 13.21
C GLU A 426 7.97 -38.76 12.41
N ILE A 427 9.03 -38.82 13.20
CA ILE A 427 10.45 -38.98 12.91
C ILE A 427 10.75 -40.28 12.15
N LEU A 428 11.65 -40.23 11.16
CA LEU A 428 12.60 -41.32 10.92
C LEU A 428 14.00 -40.78 10.64
N SER A 429 14.86 -40.99 11.64
CA SER A 429 16.32 -41.03 11.56
C SER A 429 16.80 -42.16 10.66
N LEU A 430 17.78 -41.88 9.80
CA LEU A 430 18.92 -42.74 9.46
C LEU A 430 20.05 -41.92 8.85
#